data_AF-A0A3M2T116-F1
#
_entry.id   AF-A0A3M2T116-F1
#
_cell.length_a   1.000
_cell.length_b   1.000
_cell.length_c   1.000
_cell.angle_alpha   90.00
_cell.angle_beta   90.00
_cell.angle_gamma   90.00
#
_symmetry.space_group_name_H-M   'P 1'
#
loop_
_entity.id
_entity.type
_entity.pdbx_description
1 polymer ?
#
loop_
_entity_poly.entity_id
_entity_poly.type
_entity_poly.pdbx_seq_one_letter_code
_entity_poly.pdbx_strand_id
1 'polypeptide(L)'
;MRLYAFGSNGSGQLGLGHEEDMSIPTRCLFEDPSPSPSPSPSYPSTVPAQPSSSKIRRIAAGGNHTLILYQGGSVYAAGSNVDGRCGRDPACGKSESMLRFGRVIVSDPVTGRRVDVFKDVAATWEGSFLVASLDGAIGKEEEEEEEEEEEEVVFALGSGAKGELGLGDGCEKASTAARVSRLPLQAGVGVSGIASGMGHSVVVLSNGEV
;
A
#
# COMPACT_ATOMS: atom_id res chain seq x y z
N MET A 1 11.58 13.62 8.74
CA MET A 1 12.06 12.40 9.44
C MET A 1 13.17 11.80 8.59
N ARG A 2 13.95 10.81 9.04
CA ARG A 2 14.87 10.03 8.18
C ARG A 2 14.57 8.55 8.43
N LEU A 3 14.41 7.76 7.38
CA LEU A 3 14.22 6.31 7.48
C LEU A 3 15.55 5.61 7.15
N TYR A 4 15.89 4.61 7.96
CA TYR A 4 17.07 3.78 7.77
C TYR A 4 16.65 2.33 7.75
N ALA A 5 17.25 1.54 6.87
CA ALA A 5 17.00 0.11 6.73
C ALA A 5 18.31 -0.66 6.53
N PHE A 6 18.28 -1.94 6.86
CA PHE A 6 19.39 -2.90 6.76
C PHE A 6 18.80 -4.32 6.75
N GLY A 7 19.56 -5.30 6.28
CA GLY A 7 19.16 -6.70 6.12
C GLY A 7 19.12 -7.13 4.66
N SER A 8 18.25 -8.10 4.38
CA SER A 8 17.98 -8.64 3.04
C SER A 8 17.37 -7.59 2.13
N ASN A 9 17.93 -7.42 0.93
CA ASN A 9 17.52 -6.42 -0.05
C ASN A 9 17.47 -6.96 -1.48
N GLY A 10 17.53 -8.28 -1.70
CA GLY A 10 17.57 -8.89 -3.03
C GLY A 10 16.38 -8.58 -3.96
N SER A 11 15.33 -7.90 -3.48
CA SER A 11 14.23 -7.37 -4.30
C SER A 11 14.09 -5.85 -4.22
N GLY A 12 15.04 -5.15 -3.60
CA GLY A 12 15.00 -3.71 -3.36
C GLY A 12 14.06 -3.30 -2.22
N GLN A 13 13.62 -4.22 -1.37
CA GLN A 13 12.64 -3.96 -0.30
C GLN A 13 13.11 -2.95 0.75
N LEU A 14 14.42 -2.71 0.88
CA LEU A 14 14.96 -1.68 1.76
C LEU A 14 14.87 -0.26 1.16
N GLY A 15 14.53 -0.15 -0.13
CA GLY A 15 14.36 1.13 -0.82
C GLY A 15 15.65 1.95 -0.94
N LEU A 16 16.80 1.30 -1.17
CA LEU A 16 18.12 1.94 -1.17
C LEU A 16 18.62 2.35 -2.57
N GLY A 17 17.84 2.07 -3.62
CA GLY A 17 18.20 2.31 -5.02
C GLY A 17 19.02 1.19 -5.67
N HIS A 18 19.24 0.08 -4.95
CA HIS A 18 19.94 -1.12 -5.40
C HIS A 18 19.38 -2.37 -4.67
N GLU A 19 19.83 -3.56 -5.05
CA GLU A 19 19.37 -4.86 -4.50
C GLU A 19 20.41 -5.53 -3.59
N GLU A 20 21.56 -4.88 -3.35
CA GLU A 20 22.57 -5.41 -2.44
C GLU A 20 22.10 -5.36 -0.98
N ASP A 21 22.33 -6.47 -0.26
CA ASP A 21 22.08 -6.58 1.18
C ASP A 21 22.94 -5.58 1.96
N MET A 22 22.37 -4.99 3.01
CA MET A 22 23.08 -4.00 3.82
C MET A 22 23.17 -4.45 5.27
N SER A 23 24.38 -4.60 5.81
CA SER A 23 24.58 -4.94 7.22
C SER A 23 24.62 -3.73 8.15
N ILE A 24 24.57 -2.51 7.60
CA ILE A 24 24.66 -1.24 8.33
C ILE A 24 23.40 -0.41 8.05
N PRO A 25 22.77 0.21 9.07
CA PRO A 25 21.64 1.10 8.88
C PRO A 25 21.93 2.16 7.81
N THR A 26 21.27 2.03 6.67
CA THR A 26 21.49 2.86 5.49
C THR A 26 20.23 3.65 5.19
N ARG A 27 20.41 4.91 4.80
CA ARG A 27 19.29 5.82 4.59
C ARG A 27 18.46 5.37 3.38
N CYS A 28 17.16 5.17 3.60
CA CYS A 28 16.20 4.85 2.55
C CYS A 28 15.97 6.04 1.61
N LEU A 29 15.68 5.71 0.35
CA LEU A 29 15.41 6.64 -0.74
C LEU A 29 13.94 6.56 -1.13
N PHE A 30 13.39 7.71 -1.48
CA PHE A 30 12.04 7.84 -2.02
C PHE A 30 12.13 8.19 -3.50
N GLU A 31 11.09 7.90 -4.26
CA GLU A 31 10.98 8.42 -5.63
C GLU A 31 10.69 9.92 -5.60
N ASP A 32 11.22 10.64 -6.58
CA ASP A 32 10.90 12.05 -6.74
C ASP A 32 9.48 12.22 -7.30
N PRO A 33 8.71 13.22 -6.83
CA PRO A 33 7.35 13.45 -7.29
C PRO A 33 7.24 13.99 -8.73
N SER A 34 8.35 14.20 -9.46
CA SER A 34 8.32 14.65 -10.85
C SER A 34 8.73 13.53 -11.82
N PRO A 35 7.87 13.15 -12.78
CA PRO A 35 8.34 12.52 -14.00
C PRO A 35 8.90 13.63 -14.89
N SER A 36 10.18 13.99 -14.77
CA SER A 36 10.80 14.85 -15.79
C SER A 36 11.33 13.97 -16.94
N PRO A 37 10.77 14.07 -18.16
CA PRO A 37 11.37 13.46 -19.33
C PRO A 37 12.48 14.39 -19.86
N SER A 38 13.68 14.32 -19.29
CA SER A 38 14.85 14.88 -20.00
C SER A 38 16.15 14.13 -19.67
N PRO A 39 16.84 13.55 -20.67
CA PRO A 39 18.18 13.04 -20.51
C PRO A 39 19.16 14.21 -20.62
N SER A 40 19.58 14.78 -19.49
CA SER A 40 20.74 15.68 -19.45
C SER A 40 21.72 15.20 -18.39
N PRO A 41 23.02 15.03 -18.73
CA PRO A 41 24.03 14.50 -17.82
C PRO A 41 24.54 15.64 -16.94
N SER A 42 23.78 15.98 -15.92
CA SER A 42 24.25 16.83 -14.83
C SER A 42 23.92 16.13 -13.52
N TYR A 43 24.97 15.65 -12.85
CA TYR A 43 24.95 15.00 -11.54
C TYR A 43 23.77 15.41 -10.65
N PRO A 44 22.83 14.50 -10.32
CA PRO A 44 21.77 14.82 -9.38
C PRO A 44 22.30 14.62 -7.95
N SER A 45 22.86 15.68 -7.37
CA SER A 45 22.99 15.84 -5.92
C SER A 45 21.74 16.53 -5.36
N THR A 46 20.59 15.88 -5.50
CA THR A 46 19.38 16.22 -4.75
C THR A 46 18.86 14.94 -4.17
N VAL A 47 19.06 14.76 -2.87
CA VAL A 47 18.46 13.64 -2.15
C VAL A 47 16.94 13.74 -2.35
N PRO A 48 16.28 12.66 -2.80
CA PRO A 48 14.86 12.71 -3.11
C PRO A 48 14.05 13.23 -1.94
N ALA A 49 13.08 14.08 -2.25
CA ALA A 49 12.23 14.73 -1.26
C ALA A 49 11.33 13.69 -0.57
N GLN A 50 11.78 13.18 0.57
CA GLN A 50 10.92 12.51 1.52
C GLN A 50 9.68 13.38 1.78
N PRO A 51 8.44 12.82 1.86
CA PRO A 51 7.25 13.61 2.16
C PRO A 51 7.52 14.52 3.35
N SER A 52 7.35 15.82 3.13
CA SER A 52 7.79 16.87 4.03
C SER A 52 7.10 16.71 5.39
N SER A 53 7.90 16.59 6.45
CA SER A 53 7.51 16.67 7.87
C SER A 53 6.53 15.62 8.44
N SER A 54 5.99 14.68 7.66
CA SER A 54 5.04 13.70 8.19
C SER A 54 5.73 12.61 9.04
N LYS A 55 5.15 12.31 10.22
CA LYS A 55 5.60 11.21 11.08
C LYS A 55 5.18 9.87 10.46
N ILE A 56 6.06 8.87 10.52
CA ILE A 56 5.70 7.49 10.15
C ILE A 56 4.78 6.94 11.23
N ARG A 57 3.61 6.41 10.83
CA ARG A 57 2.61 5.80 11.71
C ARG A 57 2.79 4.29 11.80
N ARG A 58 3.07 3.62 10.69
CA ARG A 58 3.27 2.16 10.63
C ARG A 58 4.23 1.77 9.51
N ILE A 59 4.96 0.67 9.70
CA ILE A 59 5.71 -0.03 8.66
C ILE A 59 5.23 -1.48 8.67
N ALA A 60 4.95 -2.05 7.50
CA ALA A 60 4.62 -3.46 7.33
C ALA A 60 5.58 -4.06 6.30
N ALA A 61 6.24 -5.16 6.63
CA ALA A 61 7.18 -5.84 5.73
C ALA A 61 6.65 -7.23 5.41
N GLY A 62 6.50 -7.51 4.12
CA GLY A 62 6.25 -8.88 3.63
C GLY A 62 7.56 -9.62 3.37
N GLY A 63 7.50 -10.68 2.57
CA GLY A 63 8.71 -11.45 2.22
C GLY A 63 9.72 -10.62 1.44
N ASN A 64 9.26 -9.99 0.35
CA ASN A 64 10.12 -9.24 -0.59
C ASN A 64 9.63 -7.81 -0.85
N HIS A 65 8.81 -7.24 0.03
CA HIS A 65 8.32 -5.86 -0.09
C HIS A 65 8.14 -5.21 1.27
N THR A 66 8.10 -3.88 1.30
CA THR A 66 7.89 -3.08 2.51
C THR A 66 6.94 -1.93 2.21
N LEU A 67 5.94 -1.75 3.08
CA LEU A 67 5.00 -0.65 3.10
C LEU A 67 5.33 0.31 4.26
N ILE A 68 5.23 1.61 3.99
CA ILE A 68 5.37 2.67 4.99
C ILE A 68 4.12 3.53 4.96
N LEU A 69 3.39 3.56 6.07
CA LEU A 69 2.25 4.43 6.29
C LEU A 69 2.67 5.65 7.11
N TYR A 70 2.42 6.84 6.58
CA TYR A 70 2.59 8.10 7.28
C TYR A 70 1.31 8.53 8.01
N GLN A 71 1.44 9.42 9.00
CA GLN A 71 0.32 9.93 9.80
C GLN A 71 -0.76 10.64 8.95
N GLY A 72 -0.38 11.24 7.82
CA GLY A 72 -1.31 11.85 6.86
C GLY A 72 -1.98 10.86 5.91
N GLY A 73 -1.81 9.55 6.14
CA GLY A 73 -2.42 8.47 5.37
C GLY A 73 -1.71 8.11 4.06
N SER A 74 -0.66 8.84 3.66
CA SER A 74 0.12 8.45 2.49
C SER A 74 0.91 7.16 2.75
N VAL A 75 0.80 6.22 1.81
CA VAL A 75 1.54 4.95 1.83
C VAL A 75 2.62 4.97 0.75
N TYR A 76 3.79 4.45 1.09
CA TYR A 76 4.90 4.22 0.17
C TYR A 76 5.32 2.76 0.21
N ALA A 77 5.69 2.22 -0.95
CA ALA A 77 6.12 0.83 -1.08
C ALA A 77 7.46 0.71 -1.80
N ALA A 78 8.26 -0.29 -1.43
CA ALA A 78 9.47 -0.72 -2.13
C ALA A 78 9.56 -2.25 -2.11
N GLY A 79 10.31 -2.83 -3.04
CA GLY A 79 10.47 -4.26 -3.19
C GLY A 79 9.83 -4.85 -4.45
N SER A 80 9.67 -6.17 -4.46
CA SER A 80 9.03 -6.93 -5.54
C SER A 80 7.61 -6.45 -5.80
N ASN A 81 7.28 -6.20 -7.08
CA ASN A 81 5.97 -5.80 -7.57
C ASN A 81 5.46 -6.66 -8.76
N VAL A 82 6.04 -7.85 -8.97
CA VAL A 82 5.69 -8.80 -10.08
C VAL A 82 4.21 -9.17 -10.18
N ASP A 83 3.47 -8.98 -9.09
CA ASP A 83 2.06 -9.30 -8.94
C ASP A 83 1.27 -8.11 -8.38
N GLY A 84 1.81 -6.89 -8.48
CA GLY A 84 1.14 -5.67 -8.01
C GLY A 84 1.15 -5.46 -6.50
N ARG A 85 1.86 -6.27 -5.70
CA ARG A 85 1.86 -6.18 -4.23
C ARG A 85 2.34 -4.82 -3.67
N CYS A 86 3.06 -4.01 -4.44
CA CYS A 86 3.45 -2.65 -4.05
C CYS A 86 2.42 -1.59 -4.46
N GLY A 87 1.25 -1.97 -4.98
CA GLY A 87 0.16 -1.05 -5.31
C GLY A 87 0.51 -0.07 -6.43
N ARG A 88 1.32 -0.53 -7.39
CA ARG A 88 1.63 0.17 -8.64
C ARG A 88 1.46 -0.75 -9.82
N ASP A 89 1.06 -0.18 -10.95
CA ASP A 89 0.94 -0.91 -12.20
C ASP A 89 2.31 -1.50 -12.60
N PRO A 90 2.45 -2.85 -12.63
CA PRO A 90 3.68 -3.50 -13.06
C PRO A 90 4.08 -3.10 -14.49
N ALA A 91 3.10 -2.79 -15.36
CA ALA A 91 3.36 -2.40 -16.75
C ALA A 91 3.95 -0.99 -16.90
N CYS A 92 3.91 -0.16 -15.87
CA CYS A 92 4.44 1.20 -15.90
C CYS A 92 5.95 1.26 -15.60
N GLY A 93 6.54 0.17 -15.08
CA GLY A 93 7.94 0.07 -14.69
C GLY A 93 8.85 -0.56 -15.76
N LYS A 94 10.12 -0.18 -15.78
CA LYS A 94 11.18 -0.93 -16.50
C LYS A 94 11.73 -2.11 -15.69
N SER A 95 11.32 -2.23 -14.43
CA SER A 95 11.77 -3.25 -13.48
C SER A 95 10.57 -3.69 -12.64
N GLU A 96 10.47 -5.00 -12.44
CA GLU A 96 9.49 -5.63 -11.55
C GLU A 96 9.76 -5.34 -10.06
N SER A 97 10.96 -4.86 -9.73
CA SER A 97 11.37 -4.45 -8.38
C SER A 97 11.38 -2.94 -8.23
N MET A 98 10.70 -2.43 -7.20
CA MET A 98 10.75 -1.03 -6.79
C MET A 98 11.93 -0.78 -5.87
N LEU A 99 13.04 -0.26 -6.41
CA LEU A 99 14.29 -0.04 -5.67
C LEU A 99 14.25 1.19 -4.75
N ARG A 100 13.20 2.01 -4.83
CA ARG A 100 12.98 3.21 -4.02
C ARG A 100 11.55 3.20 -3.53
N PHE A 101 11.30 3.82 -2.38
CA PHE A 101 9.95 3.96 -1.86
C PHE A 101 9.12 4.87 -2.76
N GLY A 102 8.22 4.28 -3.54
CA GLY A 102 7.29 4.96 -4.42
C GLY A 102 5.93 5.11 -3.76
N ARG A 103 5.24 6.23 -4.03
CA ARG A 103 3.88 6.47 -3.52
C ARG A 103 2.91 5.40 -4.04
N VAL A 104 2.11 4.84 -3.14
CA VAL A 104 1.04 3.87 -3.42
C VAL A 104 -0.25 4.63 -3.70
N ILE A 105 -0.85 4.36 -4.85
CA ILE A 105 -2.09 4.95 -5.32
C ILE A 105 -2.85 3.83 -6.00
N VAL A 106 -4.07 3.56 -5.55
CA VAL A 106 -4.90 2.51 -6.13
C VAL A 106 -6.19 3.10 -6.69
N SER A 107 -6.78 2.41 -7.66
CA SER A 107 -8.14 2.70 -8.10
C SER A 107 -9.07 1.69 -7.46
N ASP A 108 -10.14 2.18 -6.84
CA ASP A 108 -11.19 1.32 -6.32
C ASP A 108 -11.87 0.58 -7.50
N PRO A 109 -11.89 -0.76 -7.53
CA PRO A 109 -12.46 -1.52 -8.64
C PRO A 109 -13.98 -1.35 -8.78
N VAL A 110 -14.67 -0.88 -7.73
CA VAL A 110 -16.13 -0.69 -7.76
C VAL A 110 -16.50 0.69 -8.30
N THR A 111 -15.93 1.76 -7.71
CA THR A 111 -16.29 3.14 -8.07
C THR A 111 -15.36 3.77 -9.11
N GLY A 112 -14.22 3.15 -9.39
CA GLY A 112 -13.15 3.74 -10.20
C GLY A 112 -12.42 4.91 -9.52
N ARG A 113 -12.79 5.27 -8.29
CA ARG A 113 -12.17 6.39 -7.57
C ARG A 113 -10.71 6.11 -7.27
N ARG A 114 -9.89 7.15 -7.43
CA ARG A 114 -8.48 7.13 -7.04
C ARG A 114 -8.36 7.28 -5.53
N VAL A 115 -7.66 6.35 -4.89
CA VAL A 115 -7.41 6.30 -3.45
C VAL A 115 -5.91 6.41 -3.18
N ASP A 116 -5.51 7.42 -2.41
CA ASP A 116 -4.10 7.70 -2.07
C ASP A 116 -3.88 8.14 -0.62
N VAL A 117 -4.89 7.90 0.23
CA VAL A 117 -4.91 8.12 1.67
C VAL A 117 -5.48 6.86 2.32
N PHE A 118 -4.78 6.33 3.32
CA PHE A 118 -5.08 5.08 3.99
C PHE A 118 -4.98 5.24 5.51
N LYS A 119 -5.84 4.53 6.24
CA LYS A 119 -5.93 4.52 7.71
C LYS A 119 -4.96 3.52 8.33
N ASP A 120 -4.79 2.38 7.66
CA ASP A 120 -3.93 1.31 8.14
C ASP A 120 -3.35 0.45 7.00
N VAL A 121 -2.28 -0.29 7.29
CA VAL A 121 -1.62 -1.22 6.36
C VAL A 121 -1.18 -2.50 7.07
N ALA A 122 -1.16 -3.60 6.31
CA ALA A 122 -0.55 -4.87 6.71
C ALA A 122 0.04 -5.60 5.49
N ALA A 123 0.90 -6.60 5.71
CA ALA A 123 1.54 -7.37 4.65
C ALA A 123 1.69 -8.83 5.06
N THR A 124 1.32 -9.75 4.16
CA THR A 124 1.67 -11.17 4.26
C THR A 124 2.99 -11.43 3.53
N TRP A 125 3.34 -12.68 3.24
CA TRP A 125 4.55 -12.99 2.46
C TRP A 125 4.55 -12.27 1.10
N GLU A 126 3.42 -12.31 0.38
CA GLU A 126 3.27 -11.77 -0.98
C GLU A 126 2.08 -10.84 -1.16
N GLY A 127 1.23 -10.72 -0.14
CA GLY A 127 0.05 -9.86 -0.15
C GLY A 127 0.28 -8.57 0.61
N SER A 128 -0.41 -7.53 0.18
CA SER A 128 -0.47 -6.22 0.83
C SER A 128 -1.92 -5.83 1.09
N PHE A 129 -2.18 -5.23 2.25
CA PHE A 129 -3.50 -4.75 2.65
C PHE A 129 -3.47 -3.26 2.94
N LEU A 130 -4.45 -2.55 2.42
CA LEU A 130 -4.60 -1.10 2.58
C LEU A 130 -6.02 -0.79 3.06
N VAL A 131 -6.17 -0.16 4.22
CA VAL A 131 -7.47 0.23 4.78
C VAL A 131 -7.73 1.69 4.43
N ALA A 132 -8.89 2.02 3.87
CA ALA A 132 -9.30 3.39 3.52
C ALA A 132 -10.72 3.69 3.99
N SER A 133 -11.01 4.97 4.25
CA SER A 133 -12.39 5.50 4.21
C SER A 133 -12.63 6.06 2.82
N LEU A 134 -13.76 5.73 2.23
CA LEU A 134 -14.27 6.35 1.02
C LEU A 134 -15.57 7.06 1.38
N ASP A 135 -15.72 8.31 0.96
CA ASP A 135 -17.01 8.99 1.08
C ASP A 135 -18.06 8.21 0.26
N GLY A 136 -19.28 8.07 0.75
CA GLY A 136 -20.34 7.30 0.08
C GLY A 136 -20.47 7.62 -1.41
N ALA A 137 -20.75 6.60 -2.23
CA ALA A 137 -20.77 6.73 -3.68
C ALA A 137 -21.74 7.83 -4.17
N ILE A 138 -21.26 8.70 -5.05
CA ILE A 138 -22.07 9.60 -5.87
C ILE A 138 -22.94 8.72 -6.78
N GLY A 139 -24.23 8.57 -6.47
CA GLY A 139 -25.09 7.70 -7.27
C GLY A 139 -26.53 7.49 -6.82
N LYS A 140 -27.12 8.35 -5.98
CA LYS A 140 -28.58 8.46 -5.88
C LYS A 140 -28.97 9.82 -6.45
N GLU A 141 -29.75 9.79 -7.53
CA GLU A 141 -30.47 10.96 -8.00
C GLU A 141 -31.34 11.48 -6.84
N GLU A 142 -31.25 12.80 -6.65
CA GLU A 142 -32.04 13.69 -5.81
C GLU A 142 -33.17 13.04 -4.99
N GLU A 143 -32.98 12.95 -3.67
CA GLU A 143 -33.83 13.56 -2.65
C GLU A 143 -33.34 13.06 -1.27
N GLU A 144 -33.27 13.98 -0.31
CA GLU A 144 -32.82 13.84 1.09
C GLU A 144 -31.31 14.04 1.36
N GLU A 145 -31.03 14.94 2.31
CA GLU A 145 -29.73 15.13 2.95
C GLU A 145 -29.40 13.87 3.79
N GLU A 146 -29.15 12.74 3.13
CA GLU A 146 -28.55 11.57 3.78
C GLU A 146 -27.12 11.97 4.16
N GLU A 147 -26.80 11.96 5.47
CA GLU A 147 -25.42 12.15 5.95
C GLU A 147 -24.49 11.25 5.13
N GLU A 148 -23.44 11.80 4.52
CA GLU A 148 -22.48 11.03 3.72
C GLU A 148 -21.86 9.94 4.60
N GLU A 149 -22.42 8.73 4.55
CA GLU A 149 -21.88 7.60 5.31
C GLU A 149 -20.52 7.23 4.71
N GLU A 150 -19.45 7.44 5.47
CA GLU A 150 -18.11 6.97 5.10
C GLU A 150 -18.13 5.43 5.03
N GLU A 151 -17.90 4.89 3.83
CA GLU A 151 -17.69 3.47 3.64
C GLU A 151 -16.23 3.14 3.91
N GLU A 152 -15.97 2.26 4.88
CA GLU A 152 -14.63 1.72 5.04
C GLU A 152 -14.38 0.54 4.13
N VAL A 153 -13.19 0.51 3.53
CA VAL A 153 -12.80 -0.48 2.55
C VAL A 153 -11.40 -1.01 2.88
N VAL A 154 -11.25 -2.33 2.80
CA VAL A 154 -9.94 -2.98 2.83
C VAL A 154 -9.61 -3.45 1.42
N PHE A 155 -8.52 -2.93 0.87
CA PHE A 155 -7.95 -3.40 -0.39
C PHE A 155 -6.90 -4.47 -0.14
N ALA A 156 -6.90 -5.52 -0.95
CA ALA A 156 -5.84 -6.51 -1.05
C ALA A 156 -5.13 -6.40 -2.42
N LEU A 157 -3.81 -6.62 -2.40
CA LEU A 157 -2.89 -6.57 -3.53
C LEU A 157 -1.92 -7.75 -3.44
N GLY A 158 -1.37 -8.21 -4.56
CA GLY A 158 -0.34 -9.24 -4.59
C GLY A 158 -0.90 -10.66 -4.73
N SER A 159 -0.20 -11.64 -4.14
CA SER A 159 -0.56 -13.06 -4.25
C SER A 159 -0.86 -13.69 -2.89
N GLY A 160 -1.72 -14.70 -2.87
CA GLY A 160 -2.09 -15.47 -1.68
C GLY A 160 -2.74 -16.80 -2.03
N ALA A 161 -1.93 -17.84 -2.15
CA ALA A 161 -2.36 -19.18 -2.57
C ALA A 161 -3.18 -19.95 -1.51
N LYS A 162 -3.38 -19.38 -0.31
CA LYS A 162 -4.12 -19.98 0.80
C LYS A 162 -5.42 -19.23 1.10
N GLY A 163 -5.81 -18.28 0.24
CA GLY A 163 -6.96 -17.43 0.45
C GLY A 163 -6.70 -16.27 1.42
N GLU A 164 -5.45 -16.01 1.79
CA GLU A 164 -5.09 -14.96 2.75
C GLU A 164 -5.42 -13.54 2.27
N LEU A 165 -5.67 -13.36 0.97
CA LEU A 165 -6.16 -12.10 0.39
C LEU A 165 -7.63 -11.81 0.75
N GLY A 166 -8.40 -12.81 1.21
CA GLY A 166 -9.80 -12.62 1.59
C GLY A 166 -10.73 -12.25 0.42
N LEU A 167 -10.37 -12.63 -0.81
CA LEU A 167 -11.11 -12.24 -2.02
C LEU A 167 -12.22 -13.24 -2.39
N GLY A 168 -12.18 -14.45 -1.85
CA GLY A 168 -13.10 -15.55 -2.16
C GLY A 168 -12.38 -16.76 -2.76
N ASP A 169 -13.15 -17.83 -3.00
CA ASP A 169 -12.60 -19.11 -3.46
C ASP A 169 -11.94 -18.98 -4.85
N GLY A 170 -10.72 -19.49 -4.98
CA GLY A 170 -9.95 -19.49 -6.24
C GLY A 170 -9.31 -18.14 -6.62
N CYS A 171 -9.49 -17.10 -5.81
CA CYS A 171 -8.88 -15.78 -6.03
C CYS A 171 -7.50 -15.67 -5.36
N GLU A 172 -6.48 -16.22 -6.02
CA GLU A 172 -5.11 -16.29 -5.47
C GLU A 172 -4.21 -15.10 -5.82
N LYS A 173 -4.66 -14.18 -6.68
CA LYS A 173 -3.87 -13.03 -7.14
C LYS A 173 -4.72 -11.79 -7.36
N ALA A 174 -4.20 -10.64 -6.95
CA ALA A 174 -4.74 -9.30 -7.16
C ALA A 174 -3.64 -8.37 -7.66
N SER A 175 -3.45 -8.33 -8.99
CA SER A 175 -2.47 -7.45 -9.65
C SER A 175 -2.82 -5.96 -9.60
N THR A 176 -4.08 -5.67 -9.32
CA THR A 176 -4.61 -4.35 -8.99
C THR A 176 -5.41 -4.46 -7.71
N ALA A 177 -5.71 -3.33 -7.07
CA ALA A 177 -6.45 -3.34 -5.81
C ALA A 177 -7.79 -4.05 -5.97
N ALA A 178 -8.04 -5.04 -5.13
CA ALA A 178 -9.31 -5.74 -5.01
C ALA A 178 -9.88 -5.48 -3.61
N ARG A 179 -11.20 -5.25 -3.50
CA ARG A 179 -11.84 -5.12 -2.19
C ARG A 179 -11.89 -6.50 -1.52
N VAL A 180 -11.47 -6.59 -0.25
CA VAL A 180 -11.65 -7.80 0.57
C VAL A 180 -13.15 -8.07 0.71
N SER A 181 -13.54 -9.30 0.41
CA SER A 181 -14.94 -9.70 0.33
C SER A 181 -15.52 -9.94 1.73
N ARG A 182 -16.81 -9.61 1.90
CA ARG A 182 -17.66 -10.06 3.02
C ARG A 182 -17.18 -9.66 4.44
N LEU A 183 -16.43 -8.57 4.58
CA LEU A 183 -16.27 -7.97 5.92
C LEU A 183 -17.64 -7.44 6.39
N PRO A 184 -18.09 -7.74 7.63
CA PRO A 184 -19.38 -7.29 8.14
C PRO A 184 -19.34 -5.81 8.55
N LEU A 185 -18.94 -4.94 7.62
CA LEU A 185 -18.93 -3.50 7.79
C LEU A 185 -20.36 -3.00 7.66
N GLN A 186 -21.01 -2.79 8.81
CA GLN A 186 -22.32 -2.13 8.91
C GLN A 186 -22.13 -0.62 9.06
N ALA A 187 -23.20 0.16 8.90
CA ALA A 187 -23.17 1.60 9.15
C ALA A 187 -22.58 1.89 10.55
N GLY A 188 -21.54 2.72 10.61
CA GLY A 188 -20.82 3.07 11.84
C GLY A 188 -19.84 2.01 12.37
N VAL A 189 -19.69 0.85 11.72
CA VAL A 189 -18.71 -0.18 12.07
C VAL A 189 -17.55 -0.17 11.08
N GLY A 190 -16.45 0.45 11.49
CA GLY A 190 -15.19 0.44 10.76
C GLY A 190 -14.15 -0.59 11.23
N VAL A 191 -13.06 -0.74 10.49
CA VAL A 191 -11.79 -1.37 10.80
C VAL A 191 -10.98 -0.50 11.77
N SER A 192 -10.80 -1.01 12.97
CA SER A 192 -9.93 -0.42 13.99
C SER A 192 -8.46 -0.83 13.84
N GLY A 193 -8.20 -1.97 13.19
CA GLY A 193 -6.85 -2.43 12.91
C GLY A 193 -6.81 -3.67 12.01
N ILE A 194 -5.67 -3.87 11.37
CA ILE A 194 -5.38 -5.06 10.58
C ILE A 194 -3.96 -5.55 10.88
N ALA A 195 -3.79 -6.88 10.94
CA ALA A 195 -2.50 -7.52 11.10
C ALA A 195 -2.39 -8.74 10.20
N SER A 196 -1.17 -9.04 9.75
CA SER A 196 -0.90 -10.16 8.86
C SER A 196 0.30 -10.96 9.34
N GLY A 197 0.20 -12.28 9.24
CA GLY A 197 1.32 -13.21 9.31
C GLY A 197 1.78 -13.63 7.91
N MET A 198 2.59 -14.68 7.82
CA MET A 198 3.11 -15.16 6.53
C MET A 198 2.00 -15.50 5.51
N GLY A 199 0.90 -16.11 5.96
CA GLY A 199 -0.17 -16.59 5.08
C GLY A 199 -1.55 -16.53 5.73
N HIS A 200 -1.78 -15.53 6.58
CA HIS A 200 -3.09 -15.22 7.13
C HIS A 200 -3.14 -13.73 7.50
N SER A 201 -4.35 -13.17 7.55
CA SER A 201 -4.63 -11.81 7.98
C SER A 201 -5.79 -11.81 8.97
N VAL A 202 -5.78 -10.87 9.90
CA VAL A 202 -6.79 -10.67 10.94
C VAL A 202 -7.20 -9.21 10.92
N VAL A 203 -8.51 -8.94 10.93
CA VAL A 203 -9.09 -7.61 10.87
C VAL A 203 -9.88 -7.40 12.15
N VAL A 204 -9.62 -6.32 12.89
CA VAL A 204 -10.37 -5.97 14.10
C VAL A 204 -11.31 -4.84 13.76
N LEU A 205 -12.60 -5.05 13.98
CA LEU A 205 -13.63 -4.05 13.79
C LEU A 205 -13.79 -3.17 15.04
N SER A 206 -14.32 -1.96 14.85
CA SER A 206 -14.53 -0.94 15.89
C SER A 206 -15.56 -1.35 16.93
N ASN A 207 -16.44 -2.29 16.61
CA ASN A 207 -17.36 -2.95 17.54
C ASN A 207 -16.67 -4.06 18.38
N GLY A 208 -15.38 -4.35 18.13
CA GLY A 208 -14.60 -5.36 18.83
C GLY A 208 -14.63 -6.77 18.21
N GLU A 209 -15.34 -6.97 17.09
CA GLU A 209 -15.31 -8.23 16.34
C GLU A 209 -13.97 -8.42 15.61
N VAL A 210 -13.59 -9.68 15.40
CA VAL A 210 -12.29 -10.10 14.82
C VAL A 210 -12.50 -11.21 13.79
#